data_AF-A0AA40SV56-F1
#
_entry.id   AF-A0AA40SV56-F1
#
_cell.length_a   1.000
_cell.length_b   1.000
_cell.length_c   1.000
_cell.angle_alpha   90.00
_cell.angle_beta   90.00
_cell.angle_gamma   90.00
#
_symmetry.space_group_name_H-M   'P 1'
#
loop_
_entity.id
_entity.type
_entity.pdbx_description
1 polymer ?
#
loop_
_entity_poly.entity_id
_entity_poly.type
_entity_poly.pdbx_seq_one_letter_code
_entity_poly.pdbx_strand_id
1 'polypeptide(L)'
;MIQLALRSSYELLSKLPDDPVGKVYQESANKIINALEVRNNSLFAHGFQPINSSDYQKVSEVFFNFIQSAITSVIPQKSQVQPSQFPNNLEI
;
A
#
# COMPACT_ATOMS: atom_id res chain seq x y z
N MET A 1 4.33 -10.99 -12.30
CA MET A 1 5.15 -9.95 -11.65
C MET A 1 4.40 -8.62 -11.70
N ILE A 2 4.06 -8.04 -10.54
CA ILE A 2 3.64 -6.63 -10.39
C ILE A 2 4.73 -5.97 -9.56
N GLN A 3 5.79 -5.45 -10.20
CA GLN A 3 6.88 -4.77 -9.50
C GLN A 3 7.11 -3.34 -10.01
N LEU A 4 6.97 -3.11 -11.33
CA LEU A 4 7.12 -1.77 -11.89
C LEU A 4 5.81 -0.97 -11.92
N ALA A 5 4.67 -1.61 -12.18
CA ALA A 5 3.44 -0.85 -12.40
C ALA A 5 2.97 -0.08 -11.15
N LEU A 6 3.12 -0.64 -9.94
CA LEU A 6 2.61 0.02 -8.73
C LEU A 6 3.48 1.21 -8.31
N ARG A 7 4.81 1.03 -8.24
CA ARG A 7 5.76 2.09 -7.88
C ARG A 7 5.75 3.22 -8.91
N SER A 8 5.89 2.88 -10.19
CA SER A 8 5.98 3.89 -11.25
C SER A 8 4.70 4.71 -11.37
N SER A 9 3.54 4.15 -11.03
CA SER A 9 2.27 4.90 -10.99
C SER A 9 2.32 5.99 -9.92
N TYR A 10 2.73 5.65 -8.70
CA TYR A 10 2.82 6.65 -7.63
C TYR A 10 3.96 7.66 -7.83
N GLU A 11 5.07 7.24 -8.45
CA GLU A 11 6.14 8.16 -8.85
C GLU A 11 5.71 9.12 -9.97
N LEU A 12 4.82 8.68 -10.86
CA LEU A 12 4.20 9.57 -11.84
C LEU A 12 3.29 10.59 -11.13
N LEU A 13 2.45 10.14 -10.19
CA LEU A 13 1.57 11.03 -9.42
C LEU A 13 2.37 12.06 -8.62
N SER A 14 3.51 11.69 -8.01
CA SER A 14 4.34 12.64 -7.27
C SER A 14 5.02 13.70 -8.16
N LYS A 15 5.05 13.50 -9.48
CA LYS A 15 5.52 14.51 -10.45
C LYS A 15 4.41 15.45 -10.92
N LEU A 16 3.14 15.13 -10.66
CA LEU A 16 2.03 16.01 -10.97
C LEU A 16 1.92 17.12 -9.91
N PRO A 17 1.82 18.40 -10.33
CA PRO A 17 1.54 19.48 -9.39
C PRO A 17 0.21 19.23 -8.67
N ASP A 18 0.22 19.39 -7.35
CA ASP A 18 -0.97 19.33 -6.50
C ASP A 18 -1.75 18.01 -6.45
N ASP A 19 -1.15 16.89 -6.90
CA ASP A 19 -1.74 15.58 -6.67
C ASP A 19 -1.60 15.17 -5.18
N PRO A 20 -2.71 14.99 -4.44
CA PRO A 20 -2.65 14.70 -3.01
C PRO A 20 -2.09 13.29 -2.73
N VAL A 21 -2.33 12.32 -3.61
CA VAL A 21 -1.81 10.96 -3.47
C VAL A 21 -0.32 10.92 -3.77
N GLY A 22 0.14 11.68 -4.77
CA GLY A 22 1.54 11.88 -5.10
C GLY A 22 2.33 12.45 -3.92
N LYS A 23 1.78 13.44 -3.22
CA LYS A 23 2.37 14.01 -1.99
C LYS A 23 2.48 12.96 -0.87
N VAL A 24 1.39 12.23 -0.59
CA VAL A 24 1.38 11.14 0.41
C VAL A 24 2.40 10.04 0.08
N TYR A 25 2.53 9.68 -1.21
CA TYR A 25 3.53 8.72 -1.65
C TYR A 25 4.95 9.23 -1.41
N GLN A 26 5.25 10.49 -1.75
CA GLN A 26 6.59 11.05 -1.58
C GLN A 26 7.06 11.02 -0.11
N GLU A 27 6.15 11.27 0.84
CA GLU A 27 6.43 11.22 2.28
C GLU A 27 6.71 9.80 2.80
N SER A 28 6.19 8.77 2.12
CA SER A 28 6.24 7.37 2.55
C SER A 28 7.08 6.46 1.64
N ALA A 29 7.63 6.99 0.54
CA ALA A 29 8.23 6.23 -0.56
C ALA A 29 9.30 5.24 -0.09
N ASN A 30 10.26 5.69 0.75
CA ASN A 30 11.33 4.82 1.25
C ASN A 30 10.78 3.66 2.10
N LYS A 31 9.76 3.92 2.92
CA LYS A 31 9.13 2.87 3.75
C LYS A 31 8.42 1.85 2.86
N ILE A 32 7.70 2.32 1.84
CA ILE A 32 7.00 1.47 0.87
C ILE A 32 8.00 0.61 0.07
N ILE A 33 9.10 1.19 -0.39
CA ILE A 33 10.15 0.47 -1.13
C ILE A 33 10.74 -0.64 -0.26
N ASN A 34 11.12 -0.32 0.98
CA ASN A 34 11.66 -1.32 1.91
C ASN A 34 10.63 -2.44 2.20
N ALA A 35 9.35 -2.09 2.39
CA ALA A 35 8.28 -3.07 2.61
C ALA A 35 8.05 -3.97 1.38
N LEU A 36 8.15 -3.41 0.17
CA LEU A 36 8.07 -4.16 -1.08
C LEU A 36 9.26 -5.11 -1.26
N GLU A 37 10.46 -4.71 -0.85
CA GLU A 37 11.63 -5.61 -0.87
C GLU A 37 11.43 -6.81 0.05
N VAL A 38 10.92 -6.61 1.27
CA VAL A 38 10.60 -7.71 2.19
C VAL A 38 9.55 -8.64 1.57
N ARG A 39 8.46 -8.09 1.02
CA ARG A 39 7.41 -8.88 0.34
C ARG A 39 7.96 -9.64 -0.87
N ASN A 40 8.75 -9.00 -1.72
CA ASN A 40 9.22 -9.62 -2.97
C ASN A 40 10.22 -10.74 -2.67
N ASN A 41 11.04 -10.57 -1.64
CA ASN A 41 12.03 -11.57 -1.24
C ASN A 41 11.44 -12.69 -0.36
N SER A 42 10.20 -12.56 0.12
CA SER A 42 9.60 -13.57 0.99
C SER A 42 9.27 -14.87 0.26
N LEU A 43 9.21 -15.97 1.02
CA LEU A 43 8.66 -17.25 0.56
C LEU A 43 7.25 -17.07 -0.05
N PHE A 44 6.94 -17.85 -1.08
CA PHE A 44 5.67 -17.85 -1.84
C PHE A 44 5.34 -16.58 -2.63
N ALA A 45 6.18 -15.54 -2.56
CA ALA A 45 6.15 -14.42 -3.49
C ALA A 45 7.13 -14.69 -4.65
N HIS A 46 8.33 -14.13 -4.58
CA HIS A 46 9.36 -14.30 -5.60
C HIS A 46 10.74 -14.66 -5.03
N GLY A 47 10.88 -14.74 -3.70
CA GLY A 47 12.15 -15.07 -3.06
C GLY A 47 12.06 -16.28 -2.14
N PHE A 48 13.13 -16.44 -1.36
CA PHE A 48 13.34 -17.59 -0.50
C PHE A 48 13.51 -17.20 0.98
N GLN A 49 13.30 -15.93 1.32
CA GLN A 49 13.45 -15.45 2.70
C GLN A 49 12.18 -15.80 3.50
N PRO A 50 12.28 -16.62 4.56
CA PRO A 50 11.17 -16.78 5.49
C PRO A 50 10.92 -15.45 6.22
N ILE A 51 9.65 -15.11 6.42
CA ILE A 51 9.24 -13.97 7.25
C ILE A 51 8.45 -14.48 8.45
N ASN A 52 8.62 -13.86 9.61
CA ASN A 52 7.85 -14.18 10.81
C ASN A 52 6.64 -13.23 10.97
N SER A 53 5.84 -13.46 12.01
CA SER A 53 4.65 -12.63 12.29
C SER A 53 4.98 -11.15 12.52
N SER A 54 6.10 -10.83 13.17
CA SER A 54 6.53 -9.45 13.39
C SER A 54 6.95 -8.76 12.08
N ASP A 55 7.65 -9.48 11.20
CA ASP A 55 8.02 -8.95 9.87
C ASP A 55 6.77 -8.65 9.04
N TYR A 56 5.80 -9.57 9.05
CA TYR A 56 4.51 -9.37 8.41
C TYR A 56 3.78 -8.14 8.96
N GLN A 57 3.69 -7.99 10.29
CA GLN A 57 3.01 -6.86 10.92
C GLN A 57 3.63 -5.52 10.50
N LYS A 58 4.97 -5.41 10.50
CA LYS A 58 5.68 -4.20 10.07
C LYS A 58 5.40 -3.85 8.61
N VAL A 59 5.45 -4.84 7.72
CA VAL A 59 5.16 -4.65 6.29
C VAL A 59 3.70 -4.24 6.08
N SER A 60 2.78 -4.92 6.77
CA SER A 60 1.34 -4.65 6.71
C SER A 60 0.99 -3.25 7.18
N GLU A 61 1.58 -2.80 8.29
CA GLU A 61 1.36 -1.46 8.84
C GLU A 61 1.80 -0.36 7.85
N VAL A 62 2.94 -0.53 7.18
CA VAL A 62 3.40 0.41 6.15
C VAL A 62 2.39 0.55 5.02
N PHE A 63 1.90 -0.56 4.48
CA PHE A 63 0.93 -0.53 3.39
C PHE A 63 -0.43 0.00 3.85
N PHE A 64 -0.91 -0.43 5.02
CA PHE A 64 -2.18 0.02 5.58
C PHE A 64 -2.19 1.54 5.77
N ASN A 65 -1.17 2.09 6.44
CA ASN A 65 -1.07 3.52 6.69
C ASN A 65 -1.00 4.31 5.38
N PHE A 66 -0.20 3.86 4.41
CA PHE A 66 -0.13 4.51 3.10
C PHE A 66 -1.49 4.52 2.38
N ILE A 67 -2.14 3.35 2.28
CA ILE A 67 -3.43 3.23 1.58
C ILE A 67 -4.49 4.09 2.28
N GLN A 68 -4.55 4.04 3.61
CA GLN A 68 -5.50 4.84 4.40
C GLN A 68 -5.27 6.34 4.18
N SER A 69 -4.02 6.81 4.27
CA SER A 69 -3.68 8.21 4.04
C SER A 69 -4.00 8.64 2.60
N ALA A 70 -3.68 7.82 1.60
CA ALA A 70 -3.96 8.10 0.20
C ALA A 70 -5.47 8.23 -0.05
N ILE A 71 -6.28 7.30 0.46
CA ILE A 71 -7.74 7.33 0.38
C ILE A 71 -8.29 8.59 1.08
N THR A 72 -7.85 8.86 2.31
CA THR A 72 -8.28 10.05 3.06
C THR A 72 -7.92 11.36 2.36
N SER A 73 -6.82 11.38 1.60
CA SER A 73 -6.39 12.58 0.86
C SER A 73 -7.29 12.94 -0.33
N VAL A 74 -8.09 11.99 -0.83
CA VAL A 74 -8.97 12.20 -2.01
C VAL A 74 -10.46 12.06 -1.71
N ILE A 75 -10.84 11.47 -0.57
CA ILE A 75 -12.24 11.37 -0.17
C ILE A 75 -12.66 12.63 0.61
N PRO A 76 -13.77 13.29 0.23
CA PRO A 76 -14.36 14.36 1.03
C PRO A 76 -14.74 13.85 2.43
N GLN A 77 -14.44 14.61 3.49
CA GLN A 77 -14.68 14.18 4.88
C GLN A 77 -16.15 13.77 5.17
N LYS A 78 -17.12 14.28 4.40
CA LYS A 78 -18.56 13.92 4.51
C LYS A 78 -18.94 12.60 3.83
N SER A 79 -17.99 11.91 3.19
CA SER A 79 -18.21 10.73 2.36
C SER A 79 -17.33 9.56 2.78
N GLN A 80 -17.05 9.40 4.08
CA GLN A 80 -16.45 8.18 4.63
C GLN A 80 -17.43 7.01 4.45
N VAL A 81 -17.50 6.47 3.23
CA VAL A 81 -18.26 5.28 2.88
C VAL A 81 -17.42 4.07 3.27
N GLN A 82 -18.01 3.11 3.98
CA GLN A 82 -17.37 1.81 4.15
C GLN A 82 -17.23 1.17 2.76
N PRO A 83 -16.00 0.88 2.29
CA PRO A 83 -15.83 0.22 1.02
C PRO A 83 -16.52 -1.15 1.09
N SER A 84 -17.37 -1.46 0.10
CA SER A 84 -17.97 -2.77 -0.03
C SER A 84 -16.89 -3.76 -0.49
N GLN A 85 -16.06 -4.23 0.44
CA GLN A 85 -14.94 -5.12 0.17
C GLN A 85 -15.24 -6.52 0.70
N PHE A 86 -15.37 -7.47 -0.24
CA PHE A 86 -15.69 -8.90 -0.06
C PHE A 86 -16.89 -9.20 0.87
N PRO A 87 -17.47 -10.41 0.78
CA PRO A 87 -18.44 -10.85 1.78
C PRO A 87 -17.79 -10.84 3.17
N ASN A 88 -18.36 -10.07 4.10
CA ASN A 88 -17.93 -10.05 5.51
C ASN A 88 -18.50 -11.24 6.30
N ASN A 89 -19.36 -12.02 5.67
CA ASN A 89 -19.90 -13.26 6.15
C ASN A 89 -19.80 -14.33 5.05
N LEU A 90 -19.42 -15.54 5.45
CA LEU A 90 -19.66 -16.72 4.64
C LEU A 90 -21.04 -17.20 5.07
N GLU A 91 -22.06 -16.93 4.26
CA GLU A 91 -23.33 -17.65 4.42
C GLU A 91 -23.06 -19.09 3.97
N ILE A 92 -22.82 -19.96 4.96
CA ILE A 92 -22.66 -21.41 4.78
C ILE A 92 -23.97 -22.07 5.19
#